data_AF-A0A9P1T8W3-F1
#
_entry.id   AF-A0A9P1T8W3-F1
#
_cell.length_a   1.000
_cell.length_b   1.000
_cell.length_c   1.000
_cell.angle_alpha   90.00
_cell.angle_beta   90.00
_cell.angle_gamma   90.00
#
_symmetry.space_group_name_H-M   'P 1'
#
loop_
_entity.id
_entity.type
_entity.pdbx_description
1 polymer ?
#
loop_
_entity_poly.entity_id
_entity_poly.type
_entity_poly.pdbx_seq_one_letter_code
_entity_poly.pdbx_strand_id
1 'polypeptide(L)'
;MSKLAITYYYSMMSGRVQNIEIHSSGKKAVTYLEKTAPQYFELPPVKKSELRLKGEGSCRIGFPFRYMLARFLSEEERAAYKKYGDKVWIDHEKQELIAPPEEEVAE
;
A
#
# COMPACT_ATOMS: atom_id res chain seq x y z
N MET A 1 -11.98 2.46 -16.02
CA MET A 1 -10.97 3.29 -15.31
C MET A 1 -9.99 2.38 -14.61
N SER A 2 -8.67 2.60 -14.71
CA SER A 2 -7.73 1.81 -13.90
C SER A 2 -7.88 2.21 -12.44
N LYS A 3 -8.11 1.24 -11.56
CA LYS A 3 -8.14 1.48 -10.11
C LYS A 3 -6.69 1.68 -9.65
N LEU A 4 -6.39 2.84 -9.07
CA LEU A 4 -5.11 3.09 -8.40
C LEU A 4 -4.92 2.05 -7.29
N ALA A 5 -3.68 1.64 -7.10
CA ALA A 5 -3.32 0.65 -6.09
C ALA A 5 -2.14 1.18 -5.26
N ILE A 6 -2.06 0.75 -4.02
CA ILE A 6 -0.97 1.08 -3.10
C ILE A 6 -0.21 -0.19 -2.77
N THR A 7 1.10 -0.06 -2.65
CA THR A 7 1.94 -1.06 -1.99
C THR A 7 2.60 -0.45 -0.77
N TYR A 8 2.70 -1.21 0.30
CA TYR A 8 3.42 -0.80 1.49
C TYR A 8 3.90 -1.99 2.30
N TYR A 9 4.93 -1.75 3.11
CA TYR A 9 5.39 -2.66 4.14
C TYR A 9 4.78 -2.27 5.49
N TYR A 10 4.19 -3.23 6.19
CA TYR A 10 3.68 -3.06 7.54
C TYR A 10 4.42 -3.96 8.52
N SER A 11 4.78 -3.41 9.68
CA SER A 11 5.31 -4.16 10.81
C SER A 11 4.63 -3.74 12.11
N MET A 12 3.90 -4.68 12.71
CA MET A 12 3.20 -4.50 13.97
C MET A 12 4.14 -4.08 15.11
N MET A 13 5.40 -4.55 15.10
CA MET A 13 6.40 -4.16 16.11
C MET A 13 6.69 -2.65 16.11
N SER A 14 6.61 -2.02 14.93
CA SER A 14 6.82 -0.58 14.79
C SER A 14 5.52 0.22 14.83
N GLY A 15 4.38 -0.44 14.63
CA GLY A 15 3.09 0.22 14.40
C GLY A 15 3.06 1.09 13.14
N ARG A 16 4.05 0.95 12.24
CA ARG A 16 4.24 1.84 11.09
C ARG A 16 4.07 1.14 9.76
N VAL A 17 3.63 1.94 8.80
CA VAL A 17 3.62 1.65 7.38
C VAL A 17 4.84 2.31 6.75
N GLN A 18 5.59 1.59 5.91
CA GLN A 18 6.83 2.04 5.29
C GLN A 18 6.89 1.62 3.82
N ASN A 19 7.83 2.20 3.07
CA ASN A 19 8.09 1.92 1.66
C ASN A 19 6.80 1.92 0.81
N ILE A 20 6.15 3.06 0.85
CA ILE A 20 4.81 3.28 0.31
C ILE A 20 4.95 3.72 -1.14
N GLU A 21 4.24 3.05 -2.05
CA GLU A 21 4.17 3.44 -3.45
C GLU A 21 2.75 3.36 -3.99
N ILE A 22 2.39 4.36 -4.80
CA ILE A 22 1.12 4.40 -5.53
C ILE A 22 1.34 3.98 -6.98
N HIS A 23 0.52 3.06 -7.43
CA HIS A 23 0.61 2.40 -8.73
C HIS A 23 -0.60 2.73 -9.59
N SER A 24 -0.35 2.95 -10.88
CA SER A 24 -1.41 3.26 -11.85
C SER A 24 -2.37 2.08 -12.12
N SER A 25 -2.04 0.88 -11.66
CA SER A 25 -2.88 -0.33 -11.79
C SER A 25 -2.51 -1.40 -10.77
N GLY A 26 -3.46 -2.30 -10.49
CA GLY A 26 -3.23 -3.46 -9.63
C GLY A 26 -2.16 -4.43 -10.18
N LYS A 27 -2.01 -4.54 -11.51
CA LYS A 27 -0.95 -5.36 -12.11
C LYS A 27 0.44 -4.83 -11.75
N LYS A 28 0.65 -3.51 -11.84
CA LYS A 28 1.92 -2.89 -11.45
C LYS A 28 2.20 -3.07 -9.97
N ALA A 29 1.19 -2.87 -9.11
CA ALA A 29 1.31 -3.08 -7.67
C ALA A 29 1.71 -4.52 -7.32
N VAL A 30 1.12 -5.53 -7.97
CA VAL A 30 1.49 -6.93 -7.78
C VAL A 30 2.91 -7.22 -8.24
N THR A 31 3.30 -6.74 -9.43
CA THR A 31 4.68 -6.90 -9.93
C THR A 31 5.70 -6.25 -9.00
N TYR A 32 5.39 -5.07 -8.47
CA TYR A 32 6.23 -4.40 -7.48
C TYR A 32 6.31 -5.20 -6.18
N LEU A 33 5.17 -5.65 -5.64
CA LEU A 33 5.09 -6.48 -4.45
C LEU A 33 5.98 -7.72 -4.56
N GLU A 34 5.92 -8.44 -5.70
CA GLU A 34 6.74 -9.65 -5.92
C GLU A 34 8.24 -9.36 -5.98
N LYS A 35 8.62 -8.23 -6.56
CA LYS A 35 10.03 -7.82 -6.68
C LYS A 35 10.60 -7.33 -5.35
N THR A 36 9.82 -6.61 -4.57
CA THR A 36 10.31 -5.87 -3.41
C THR A 36 10.17 -6.65 -2.11
N ALA A 37 9.13 -7.48 -1.96
CA ALA A 37 8.90 -8.22 -0.71
C ALA A 37 10.10 -9.06 -0.22
N PRO A 38 10.90 -9.75 -1.06
CA PRO A 38 12.05 -10.52 -0.59
C PRO A 38 13.09 -9.70 0.17
N GLN A 39 13.18 -8.39 -0.05
CA GLN A 39 14.12 -7.51 0.65
C GLN A 39 13.78 -7.36 2.14
N TYR A 40 12.54 -7.66 2.54
CA TYR A 40 12.05 -7.53 3.91
C TYR A 40 12.12 -8.83 4.72
N PHE A 41 12.54 -9.95 4.12
CA PHE A 41 12.54 -11.25 4.78
C PHE A 41 13.87 -11.99 4.51
N GLU A 42 14.47 -12.53 5.56
CA GLU A 42 15.73 -13.30 5.45
C GLU A 42 15.56 -14.61 4.68
N LEU A 43 14.35 -15.18 4.74
CA LEU A 43 13.97 -16.36 3.98
C LEU A 43 12.95 -15.98 2.91
N PRO A 44 13.02 -16.61 1.71
CA PRO A 44 12.06 -16.34 0.65
C PRO A 44 10.64 -16.64 1.16
N PRO A 45 9.74 -15.65 1.13
CA PRO A 45 8.42 -15.82 1.69
C PRO A 45 7.61 -16.85 0.87
N VAL A 46 7.03 -17.83 1.56
CA VAL A 46 6.25 -18.89 0.91
C VAL A 46 4.94 -18.31 0.39
N LYS A 47 4.79 -18.29 -0.94
CA LYS A 47 3.54 -17.89 -1.61
C LYS A 47 2.51 -19.03 -1.46
N LYS A 48 1.50 -18.85 -0.60
CA LYS A 48 0.41 -19.83 -0.43
C LYS A 48 -0.59 -19.83 -1.60
N SER A 49 -0.61 -18.78 -2.40
CA SER A 49 -1.51 -18.60 -3.54
C SER A 49 -0.89 -17.69 -4.59
N GLU A 50 -1.46 -17.69 -5.80
CA GLU A 50 -1.06 -16.75 -6.84
C GLU A 50 -1.39 -15.31 -6.42
N LEU A 51 -0.41 -14.42 -6.50
CA LEU A 51 -0.58 -13.03 -6.12
C LEU A 51 -1.35 -12.30 -7.20
N ARG A 52 -2.62 -12.00 -6.91
CA ARG A 52 -3.49 -11.23 -7.81
C ARG A 52 -4.41 -10.33 -7.00
N LEU A 53 -4.58 -9.09 -7.46
CA LEU A 53 -5.63 -8.20 -6.98
C LEU A 53 -6.89 -8.43 -7.81
N LYS A 54 -7.98 -8.85 -7.17
CA LYS A 54 -9.29 -9.06 -7.79
C LYS A 54 -10.35 -8.22 -7.08
N GLY A 55 -11.21 -7.56 -7.84
CA GLY A 55 -12.31 -6.74 -7.29
C GLY A 55 -11.81 -5.54 -6.48
N GLU A 56 -12.10 -5.53 -5.19
CA GLU A 56 -11.60 -4.57 -4.18
C GLU A 56 -10.62 -5.22 -3.20
N GLY A 57 -10.09 -6.40 -3.58
CA GLY A 57 -9.24 -7.19 -2.71
C GLY A 57 -7.85 -6.60 -2.49
N SER A 58 -7.15 -7.25 -1.57
CA SER A 58 -5.74 -7.06 -1.29
C SER A 58 -4.99 -8.39 -1.51
N CYS A 59 -3.68 -8.31 -1.71
CA CYS A 59 -2.79 -9.46 -1.64
C CYS A 59 -1.54 -9.08 -0.86
N ARG A 60 -0.92 -10.04 -0.18
CA ARG A 60 0.23 -9.79 0.68
C ARG A 60 1.24 -10.91 0.64
N ILE A 61 2.49 -10.57 0.92
CA ILE A 61 3.61 -11.48 1.11
C ILE A 61 4.16 -11.24 2.51
N GLY A 62 4.25 -12.29 3.33
CA GLY A 62 4.80 -12.22 4.69
C GLY A 62 3.93 -12.94 5.73
N PHE A 63 4.08 -12.51 6.97
CA PHE A 63 3.46 -13.09 8.16
C PHE A 63 2.36 -12.14 8.71
N PRO A 64 1.44 -12.63 9.57
CA PRO A 64 0.34 -11.81 10.09
C PRO A 64 0.74 -10.46 10.69
N PHE A 65 1.90 -10.41 11.37
CA PHE A 65 2.43 -9.23 12.07
C PHE A 65 3.47 -8.44 11.28
N ARG A 66 3.91 -8.95 10.11
CA ARG A 66 4.94 -8.32 9.27
C ARG A 66 4.77 -8.74 7.82
N TYR A 67 4.34 -7.83 6.96
CA TYR A 67 4.04 -8.14 5.57
C TYR A 67 4.25 -6.96 4.62
N MET A 68 4.57 -7.27 3.37
CA MET A 68 4.38 -6.35 2.25
C MET A 68 2.99 -6.61 1.67
N LEU A 69 2.21 -5.55 1.42
CA LEU A 69 0.85 -5.64 0.90
C LEU A 69 0.71 -4.83 -0.39
N ALA A 70 -0.17 -5.31 -1.27
CA ALA A 70 -0.76 -4.54 -2.34
C ALA A 70 -2.28 -4.52 -2.16
N ARG A 71 -2.93 -3.38 -2.39
CA ARG A 71 -4.40 -3.27 -2.46
C ARG A 71 -4.82 -2.16 -3.39
N PHE A 72 -6.07 -2.20 -3.85
CA PHE A 72 -6.67 -1.01 -4.44
C PHE A 72 -6.87 0.07 -3.38
N LEU A 73 -6.70 1.33 -3.78
CA LEU A 73 -7.13 2.47 -2.98
C LEU A 73 -8.67 2.48 -2.89
N SER A 74 -9.23 2.92 -1.78
CA SER A 74 -10.67 3.18 -1.62
C SER A 74 -11.13 4.37 -2.49
N GLU A 75 -12.42 4.68 -2.47
CA GLU A 75 -12.94 5.89 -3.15
C GLU A 75 -12.39 7.17 -2.52
N GLU A 76 -12.37 7.22 -1.19
CA GLU A 76 -11.89 8.34 -0.38
C GLU A 76 -10.40 8.57 -0.60
N GLU A 77 -9.60 7.50 -0.56
CA GLU A 77 -8.15 7.57 -0.80
C GLU A 77 -7.83 8.05 -2.21
N ARG A 78 -8.59 7.60 -3.22
CA ARG A 78 -8.44 8.09 -4.59
C ARG A 78 -8.79 9.56 -4.71
N ALA A 79 -9.83 10.02 -4.00
CA ALA A 79 -10.23 11.43 -3.98
C ALA A 79 -9.14 12.29 -3.31
N ALA A 80 -8.61 11.85 -2.17
CA ALA A 80 -7.51 12.50 -1.46
C ALA A 80 -6.26 12.60 -2.35
N TYR A 81 -5.83 11.48 -2.96
CA TYR A 81 -4.67 11.46 -3.83
C TYR A 81 -4.87 12.31 -5.11
N LYS A 82 -6.08 12.35 -5.67
CA LYS A 82 -6.39 13.22 -6.81
C LYS A 82 -6.28 14.71 -6.45
N LYS A 83 -6.62 15.09 -5.21
CA LYS A 83 -6.59 16.48 -4.75
C LYS A 83 -5.20 16.92 -4.31
N TYR A 84 -4.49 16.09 -3.57
CA TYR A 84 -3.23 16.46 -2.91
C TYR A 84 -1.98 15.79 -3.51
N GLY A 85 -2.13 14.80 -4.39
CA GLY A 85 -1.02 14.07 -5.00
C GLY A 85 -0.11 13.46 -3.94
N ASP A 86 1.20 13.67 -4.09
CA ASP A 86 2.22 13.16 -3.17
C ASP A 86 2.21 13.84 -1.78
N LYS A 87 1.37 14.86 -1.57
CA LYS A 87 1.19 15.51 -0.27
C LYS A 87 0.19 14.79 0.66
N VAL A 88 -0.39 13.66 0.23
CA VAL A 88 -1.24 12.85 1.12
C VAL A 88 -0.44 12.26 2.27
N TRP A 89 -1.10 12.11 3.40
CA TRP A 89 -0.54 11.49 4.60
C TRP A 89 -1.00 10.05 4.72
N ILE A 90 -0.39 9.30 5.64
CA ILE A 90 -0.74 7.91 5.90
C ILE A 90 -1.22 7.79 7.33
N ASP A 91 -2.46 7.33 7.50
CA ASP A 91 -2.93 6.82 8.77
C ASP A 91 -2.25 5.46 9.01
N HIS A 92 -1.31 5.40 9.94
CA HIS A 92 -0.56 4.17 10.21
C HIS A 92 -1.39 3.09 10.90
N GLU A 93 -2.45 3.47 11.62
CA GLU A 93 -3.34 2.52 12.30
C GLU A 93 -4.29 1.87 11.30
N LYS A 94 -4.95 2.69 10.47
CA LYS A 94 -5.87 2.22 9.42
C LYS A 94 -5.17 1.73 8.17
N GLN A 95 -3.91 2.14 7.97
CA GLN A 95 -3.09 1.83 6.80
C GLN A 95 -3.69 2.41 5.50
N GLU A 96 -4.19 3.65 5.59
CA GLU A 96 -4.93 4.34 4.53
C GLU A 96 -4.32 5.71 4.22
N LEU A 97 -4.46 6.15 2.96
CA LEU A 97 -4.15 7.52 2.57
C LEU A 97 -5.20 8.48 3.14
N ILE A 98 -4.74 9.54 3.79
CA ILE A 98 -5.58 10.60 4.32
C ILE A 98 -5.15 11.95 3.74
N ALA A 99 -6.07 12.91 3.77
CA ALA A 99 -5.73 14.28 3.45
C ALA A 99 -4.67 14.80 4.44
N PRO A 100 -3.73 15.66 4.00
CA PRO A 100 -2.88 16.37 4.93
C PRO A 100 -3.73 17.27 5.84
N PRO A 101 -3.26 17.56 7.07
CA PRO A 101 -3.92 18.53 7.94
C PRO A 101 -4.02 19.90 7.26
N GLU A 102 -5.12 20.62 7.50
CA GLU A 102 -5.44 21.88 6.79
C GLU A 102 -4.39 22.99 7.00
N GLU A 103 -3.64 22.92 8.10
CA GLU A 103 -2.62 23.92 8.49
C GLU A 103 -1.38 23.92 7.57
N GLU A 104 -1.11 22.85 6.82
CA GLU A 104 0.10 22.73 5.95
C GLU A 104 -0.18 22.97 4.45
N VAL A 105 -1.43 23.25 4.07
CA VAL A 105 -1.80 23.49 2.65
C VAL A 105 -1.73 24.99 2.29
N ALA A 106 -1.39 25.84 3.27
CA ALA A 106 -1.31 27.29 3.15
C ALA A 106 0.15 27.78 3.05
N GLU A 107 0.92 27.29 2.07
CA GLU A 107 2.17 27.91 1.60
C GLU A 107 2.31 27.76 0.07
#